data_AF-A0A5N7AM25-F1
#
_entry.id   AF-A0A5N7AM25-F1
#
_cell.length_a   1.000
_cell.length_b   1.000
_cell.length_c   1.000
_cell.angle_alpha   90.00
_cell.angle_beta   90.00
_cell.angle_gamma   90.00
#
_symmetry.space_group_name_H-M   'P 1'
#
loop_
_entity.id
_entity.type
_entity.pdbx_description
1 polymer ?
#
loop_
_entity_poly.entity_id
_entity_poly.type
_entity_poly.pdbx_seq_one_letter_code
_entity_poly.pdbx_strand_id
1 'polypeptide(L)' 'MSRRGYDDDKSQGIIRDLSSLGARCELAKPDVSIKDDIRRALRQSPKPIGGIIHGALVLRDLHGYDRRAIP' A
#
# COMPACT_ATOMS: atom_id res chain seq x y z
N MET A 1 -2.18 0.24 -3.19
CA MET A 1 -2.42 1.25 -2.14
C MET A 1 -1.09 1.58 -1.49
N SER A 2 -0.71 2.86 -1.43
CA SER A 2 0.59 3.32 -0.88
C SER A 2 0.43 4.73 -0.33
N ARG A 3 0.93 4.98 0.88
CA ARG A 3 0.91 6.32 1.50
C ARG A 3 1.74 7.35 0.73
N ARG A 4 2.87 6.92 0.16
CA ARG A 4 3.77 7.79 -0.61
C ARG A 4 3.38 7.90 -2.09
N GLY A 5 2.39 7.12 -2.53
CA GLY A 5 2.01 7.05 -3.93
C GLY A 5 2.91 6.15 -4.75
N TYR A 6 3.03 6.51 -6.04
CA TYR A 6 3.55 5.65 -7.11
C TYR A 6 4.35 6.46 -8.13
N ASP A 7 4.77 7.67 -7.79
CA ASP A 7 5.32 8.63 -8.75
C ASP A 7 6.79 8.33 -9.08
N ASP A 8 7.40 7.34 -8.41
CA ASP A 8 8.75 6.87 -8.70
C ASP A 8 8.82 6.00 -9.98
N ASP A 9 9.99 6.02 -10.64
CA ASP A 9 10.19 5.34 -11.93
C ASP A 9 9.90 3.84 -11.89
N LYS A 10 10.21 3.18 -10.75
CA LYS A 10 10.00 1.74 -10.59
C LYS A 10 8.50 1.43 -10.52
N SER A 11 7.75 2.17 -9.70
CA SER A 11 6.30 2.04 -9.63
C SER A 11 5.65 2.30 -10.98
N GLN A 12 6.05 3.37 -11.67
CA GLN A 12 5.54 3.70 -13.01
C GLN A 12 5.88 2.63 -14.05
N GLY A 13 7.08 2.04 -13.99
CA GLY A 13 7.46 0.90 -14.83
C GLY A 13 6.52 -0.29 -14.66
N ILE A 14 6.28 -0.70 -13.41
CA ILE A 14 5.37 -1.82 -13.11
C ILE A 14 3.94 -1.53 -13.59
N ILE A 15 3.45 -0.30 -13.42
CA ILE A 15 2.11 0.10 -13.89
C ILE A 15 2.02 -0.01 -15.42
N ARG A 16 3.06 0.41 -16.16
CA ARG A 16 3.12 0.27 -17.62
C ARG A 16 3.14 -1.19 -18.06
N ASP A 17 3.92 -2.03 -17.39
CA ASP A 17 4.03 -3.45 -17.70
C ASP A 17 2.69 -4.17 -17.48
N LEU A 18 2.01 -3.89 -16.37
CA LEU A 18 0.67 -4.44 -16.11
C LEU A 18 -0.35 -3.96 -17.16
N SER A 19 -0.27 -2.68 -17.54
CA SER A 19 -1.16 -2.11 -18.56
C SER A 19 -0.92 -2.72 -19.95
N SER A 20 0.33 -3.02 -20.31
CA SER A 20 0.68 -3.65 -21.59
C SER A 20 0.17 -5.09 -21.70
N LEU A 21 0.00 -5.78 -20.56
CA LEU A 21 -0.67 -7.08 -20.46
C LEU A 21 -2.22 -6.98 -20.46
N GLY A 22 -2.78 -5.78 -20.59
CA GLY A 22 -4.22 -5.54 -20.61
C GLY A 22 -4.86 -5.41 -19.22
N ALA A 23 -4.06 -5.33 -18.15
CA ALA A 23 -4.59 -5.10 -16.81
C ALA A 23 -4.89 -3.61 -16.58
N ARG A 24 -6.03 -3.30 -15.95
CA ARG A 24 -6.36 -1.94 -15.52
C ARG A 24 -5.92 -1.73 -14.08
N CYS A 25 -4.96 -0.83 -13.85
CA CYS A 25 -4.47 -0.48 -12.53
C CYS A 25 -5.20 0.75 -11.98
N GLU A 26 -5.92 0.59 -10.86
CA GLU A 26 -6.48 1.71 -10.10
C GLU A 26 -5.56 2.04 -8.93
N LEU A 27 -5.12 3.30 -8.87
CA LEU A 27 -4.14 3.76 -7.90
C LEU A 27 -4.81 4.64 -6.85
N ALA A 28 -4.60 4.30 -5.57
CA ALA A 28 -5.08 5.10 -4.45
C ALA A 28 -3.96 5.32 -3.44
N LYS A 29 -3.93 6.49 -2.79
CA LYS A 29 -2.93 6.84 -1.76
C LYS A 29 -3.48 6.85 -0.32
N PRO A 30 -4.21 5.82 0.17
CA PRO A 30 -4.71 5.80 1.55
C PRO A 30 -3.62 5.37 2.55
N ASP A 31 -3.79 5.74 3.81
CA ASP A 31 -3.13 5.05 4.92
C ASP A 31 -3.98 3.84 5.34
N VAL A 32 -3.42 2.64 5.20
CA VAL A 32 -4.13 1.39 5.51
C VAL A 32 -4.40 1.19 7.00
N SER A 33 -3.71 1.93 7.88
CA SER A 33 -3.97 1.94 9.32
C SER A 33 -5.18 2.81 9.70
N ILE A 34 -5.67 3.66 8.77
CA ILE A 34 -6.81 4.55 8.98
C ILE A 34 -8.06 3.94 8.34
N LYS A 35 -9.01 3.53 9.17
CA LYS A 35 -10.26 2.86 8.75
C LYS A 35 -11.05 3.64 7.70
N ASP A 36 -11.18 4.95 7.88
CA ASP A 36 -12.00 5.78 6.99
C ASP A 36 -11.33 6.06 5.65
N ASP A 37 -10.00 6.02 5.59
CA ASP A 37 -9.23 6.05 4.35
C ASP A 37 -9.48 4.80 3.51
N ILE A 38 -9.45 3.62 4.14
CA ILE A 38 -9.77 2.36 3.47
C ILE A 38 -11.22 2.36 2.99
N ARG A 39 -12.17 2.78 3.82
CA ARG A 39 -13.58 2.89 3.42
C ARG A 39 -13.78 3.80 2.21
N ARG A 40 -13.09 4.95 2.17
CA ARG A 40 -13.12 5.86 1.02
C ARG A 40 -12.56 5.19 -0.23
N ALA A 41 -11.39 4.55 -0.12
CA ALA A 41 -10.73 3.91 -1.25
C ALA A 41 -11.53 2.73 -1.82
N LEU A 42 -12.13 1.90 -0.96
CA LEU A 42 -12.95 0.76 -1.40
C LEU A 42 -14.23 1.23 -2.13
N ARG A 43 -14.87 2.31 -1.68
CA ARG A 43 -16.04 2.89 -2.37
C ARG A 43 -15.73 3.48 -3.74
N GLN A 44 -14.49 3.87 -3.98
CA GLN A 44 -14.04 4.41 -5.27
C GLN A 44 -13.69 3.32 -6.28
N SER A 45 -13.71 2.04 -5.89
CA SER A 45 -13.41 0.93 -6.79
C SER A 45 -14.44 0.85 -7.93
N PRO A 46 -14.01 0.78 -9.20
CA PRO A 46 -14.93 0.69 -10.34
C PRO A 46 -15.59 -0.68 -10.48
N LYS A 47 -15.12 -1.69 -9.74
CA LYS A 47 -15.65 -3.07 -9.74
C LYS A 47 -15.75 -3.61 -8.31
N PRO A 48 -16.63 -4.61 -8.05
CA PRO A 48 -16.65 -5.31 -6.77
C PRO A 48 -15.29 -5.93 -6.42
N ILE A 49 -14.91 -5.88 -5.16
CA ILE A 49 -13.63 -6.43 -4.67
C ILE A 49 -13.77 -7.95 -4.50
N GLY A 50 -13.01 -8.72 -5.31
CA GLY A 50 -12.99 -10.18 -5.25
C GLY A 50 -11.98 -10.79 -4.27
N GLY A 51 -11.05 -9.98 -3.75
CA GLY A 51 -10.02 -10.43 -2.82
C GLY A 51 -9.12 -9.28 -2.38
N ILE A 52 -8.40 -9.48 -1.27
CA ILE A 52 -7.50 -8.48 -0.67
C ILE A 52 -6.15 -9.16 -0.37
N ILE A 53 -5.07 -8.53 -0.84
CA ILE A 53 -3.69 -8.90 -0.48
C ILE A 53 -3.12 -7.78 0.40
N HIS A 54 -2.77 -8.10 1.65
CA HIS A 54 -2.22 -7.12 2.60
C HIS A 54 -0.70 -7.31 2.76
N GLY A 55 0.08 -6.53 2.00
CA GLY A 55 1.55 -6.53 2.08
C GLY A 55 2.15 -5.26 2.68
N ALA A 56 1.33 -4.34 3.20
CA ALA A 56 1.83 -3.10 3.79
C ALA A 56 2.51 -3.36 5.14
N LEU A 57 3.75 -2.90 5.30
CA LEU A 57 4.55 -3.08 6.50
C LEU A 57 5.48 -1.88 6.70
N VAL A 58 5.79 -1.58 7.96
CA VAL A 58 6.92 -0.72 8.32
C VAL A 58 7.82 -1.52 9.25
N LEU A 59 9.02 -1.83 8.80
CA LEU A 59 10.03 -2.47 9.65
C LEU A 59 10.80 -1.39 10.41
N ARG A 60 10.82 -1.51 11.74
CA ARG A 60 11.72 -0.73 12.59
C ARG A 60 12.68 -1.73 13.21
N ASP A 61 13.90 -1.72 12.70
CA ASP A 61 14.97 -2.51 13.26
C ASP A 61 15.57 -1.77 14.46
N LEU A 62 15.74 -2.47 15.58
CA LEU A 62 16.31 -1.93 16.81
C LEU A 62 17.70 -2.54 17.00
N HIS A 63 18.72 -1.89 16.45
CA HIS A 63 20.10 -2.21 16.81
C HIS A 63 20.43 -1.55 18.17
N GLY A 64 20.58 -2.36 19.23
CA GLY A 64 21.08 -1.90 20.55
C GLY A 64 20.07 -1.89 21.71
N TYR A 65 19.27 -2.94 21.90
CA TYR A 65 18.35 -3.06 23.04
C TYR A 65 19.08 -3.46 24.34
N ASP A 66 19.34 -2.52 25.27
CA ASP A 66 19.69 -2.85 26.67
C ASP A 66 18.42 -3.34 27.40
N ARG A 67 18.45 -4.58 27.91
CA ARG A 67 17.32 -5.24 28.59
C ARG A 67 16.95 -4.62 29.95
N ARG A 68 17.60 -3.55 30.40
CA ARG A 68 17.38 -2.94 31.73
C ARG A 68 16.42 -1.74 31.77
N ALA A 69 15.85 -1.33 30.64
CA ALA A 69 14.90 -0.23 30.60
C ALA A 69 13.48 -0.73 30.25
N ILE A 70 12.82 -1.37 31.22
CA ILE A 70 11.36 -1.53 31.23
C ILE A 70 10.90 -1.15 32.64
N PRO A 71 10.10 -0.08 32.84
CA PRO A 71 9.27 0.07 34.03
C PRO A 71 8.07 -0.89 33.99
#